data_AF-A0A848ULF3-F1
#
_entry.id   AF-A0A848ULF3-F1
#
_cell.length_a   1.000
_cell.length_b   1.000
_cell.length_c   1.000
_cell.angle_alpha   90.00
_cell.angle_beta   90.00
_cell.angle_gamma   90.00
#
_symmetry.space_group_name_H-M   'P 1'
#
loop_
_entity.id
_entity.type
_entity.pdbx_description
1 polymer ?
#
loop_
_entity_poly.entity_id
_entity_poly.type
_entity_poly.pdbx_seq_one_letter_code
_entity_poly.pdbx_strand_id
1 'polypeptide(L)'
;MQRGADTDLSLDQLTQLERMRETADAEAAERHDDGDVVLPWWQHPFNILTLIVTAAILAGMVGWMVGDSGSQIEHNEVDVGFLQDMRVHHEQAVLMSIIYRNLPETDPGLRTVARQIVTGQNIEIGRMIQLLRTFGEPSVNEDGTAMTWMGMAADVDAMPGMATDDELDQLGRLAGTDADELFVELMTEHHLGGVDMAEFAVERADNDEVVAMARGMAEAQLAEIGEMTELLDE
;
A
#
# COMPACT_ATOMS: atom_id res chain seq x y z
N MET A 1 -46.04 -66.64 -78.77
CA MET A 1 -46.33 -66.04 -77.44
C MET A 1 -45.13 -65.18 -77.08
N GLN A 2 -45.28 -63.84 -77.11
CA GLN A 2 -44.20 -62.85 -77.03
C GLN A 2 -43.50 -62.87 -75.67
N ARG A 3 -42.18 -63.14 -75.66
CA ARG A 3 -41.30 -62.96 -74.48
C ARG A 3 -40.35 -61.80 -74.74
N GLY A 4 -40.11 -61.02 -73.69
CA GLY A 4 -39.40 -59.75 -73.70
C GLY A 4 -37.97 -59.84 -74.25
N ALA A 5 -37.50 -58.71 -74.77
CA ALA A 5 -36.14 -58.56 -75.25
C ALA A 5 -35.16 -58.56 -74.06
N ASP A 6 -34.47 -59.68 -73.88
CA ASP A 6 -33.24 -59.73 -73.08
C ASP A 6 -32.19 -58.86 -73.78
N THR A 7 -31.75 -57.81 -73.11
CA THR A 7 -30.64 -56.97 -73.58
C THR A 7 -29.34 -57.61 -73.14
N ASP A 8 -28.90 -58.61 -73.90
CA ASP A 8 -27.55 -59.18 -73.74
C ASP A 8 -26.53 -58.13 -74.22
N LEU A 9 -25.80 -57.53 -73.27
CA LEU A 9 -24.68 -56.66 -73.57
C LEU A 9 -23.57 -57.51 -74.21
N SER A 10 -23.00 -57.03 -75.32
CA SER A 10 -21.85 -57.72 -75.91
C SER A 10 -20.66 -57.68 -74.95
N LEU A 11 -19.78 -58.69 -75.06
CA LEU A 11 -18.57 -58.80 -74.23
C LEU A 11 -17.70 -57.53 -74.29
N ASP A 12 -17.72 -56.86 -75.45
CA ASP A 12 -16.99 -55.61 -75.69
C ASP A 12 -17.60 -54.43 -74.92
N GLN A 13 -18.94 -54.37 -74.80
CA GLN A 13 -19.63 -53.36 -73.99
C GLN A 13 -19.40 -53.56 -72.49
N LEU A 14 -19.38 -54.81 -72.02
CA LEU A 14 -19.07 -55.13 -70.62
C LEU A 14 -17.62 -54.74 -70.27
N THR A 15 -16.68 -55.05 -71.17
CA THR A 15 -15.26 -54.68 -71.00
C THR A 15 -15.07 -53.17 -70.99
N GLN A 16 -15.86 -52.43 -71.76
CA GLN A 16 -15.80 -50.96 -71.78
C GLN A 16 -16.38 -50.35 -70.50
N LEU A 17 -17.47 -50.90 -69.97
CA LEU A 17 -18.07 -50.46 -68.70
C LEU A 17 -17.17 -50.75 -67.50
N GLU A 18 -16.51 -51.91 -67.48
CA GLU A 18 -15.57 -52.27 -66.42
C GLU A 18 -14.35 -51.34 -66.41
N ARG A 19 -13.78 -51.03 -67.59
CA ARG A 19 -12.72 -50.02 -67.70
C ARG A 19 -13.16 -48.63 -67.25
N MET A 20 -14.37 -48.20 -67.62
CA MET A 20 -14.89 -46.91 -67.18
C MET A 20 -15.08 -46.84 -65.67
N ARG A 21 -15.54 -47.94 -65.05
CA ARG A 21 -15.66 -48.06 -63.61
C ARG A 21 -14.29 -48.03 -62.92
N GLU A 22 -13.32 -48.79 -63.42
CA GLU A 22 -11.95 -48.78 -62.90
C GLU A 22 -11.30 -47.39 -63.00
N THR A 23 -11.51 -46.66 -64.11
CA THR A 23 -11.01 -45.29 -64.24
C THR A 23 -11.70 -44.33 -63.29
N ALA A 24 -13.00 -44.48 -63.07
CA ALA A 24 -13.74 -43.65 -62.13
C ALA A 24 -13.33 -43.93 -60.67
N ASP A 25 -13.10 -45.20 -60.33
CA ASP A 25 -12.62 -45.62 -59.00
C ASP A 25 -11.17 -45.14 -58.78
N ALA A 26 -10.32 -45.16 -59.81
CA ALA A 26 -8.95 -44.62 -59.77
C ALA A 26 -8.93 -43.09 -59.61
N GLU A 27 -9.74 -42.35 -60.36
CA GLU A 27 -9.87 -40.89 -60.21
C GLU A 27 -10.50 -40.47 -58.88
N ALA A 28 -11.35 -41.32 -58.29
CA ALA A 28 -11.90 -41.11 -56.95
C ALA A 28 -10.86 -41.36 -55.85
N ALA A 29 -9.99 -42.36 -56.05
CA ALA A 29 -8.89 -42.67 -55.15
C ALA A 29 -7.80 -41.57 -55.18
N GLU A 30 -7.43 -41.06 -56.35
CA GLU A 30 -6.46 -39.95 -56.47
C GLU A 30 -6.98 -38.64 -55.86
N ARG A 31 -8.30 -38.38 -55.90
CA ARG A 31 -8.90 -37.21 -55.25
C ARG A 31 -8.94 -37.27 -53.72
N HIS A 32 -8.62 -38.41 -53.13
CA HIS A 32 -8.65 -38.62 -51.67
C HIS A 32 -7.26 -38.77 -51.04
N ASP A 33 -6.18 -38.73 -51.82
CA ASP A 33 -4.79 -38.83 -51.33
C ASP A 33 -4.03 -37.48 -51.32
N ASP A 34 -4.73 -36.36 -51.38
CA ASP A 34 -4.15 -35.10 -50.90
C ASP A 34 -4.33 -35.09 -49.37
N GLY A 35 -3.53 -35.92 -48.72
CA GLY A 35 -3.45 -36.01 -47.27
C GLY A 35 -2.89 -34.71 -46.71
N ASP A 36 -3.73 -33.68 -46.63
CA ASP A 36 -3.47 -32.47 -45.87
C ASP A 36 -3.01 -32.92 -44.48
N VAL A 37 -1.71 -32.82 -44.22
CA VAL A 37 -1.13 -33.15 -42.92
C VAL A 37 -1.66 -32.10 -41.95
N VAL A 38 -2.81 -32.38 -41.35
CA VAL A 38 -3.41 -31.54 -40.31
C VAL A 38 -2.52 -31.69 -39.08
N LEU A 39 -1.53 -30.82 -38.99
CA LEU A 39 -0.71 -30.71 -37.81
C LEU A 39 -1.64 -30.45 -36.61
N PRO A 40 -1.42 -31.13 -35.47
CA PRO A 40 -2.05 -30.74 -34.22
C PRO A 40 -1.89 -29.23 -34.04
N TRP A 41 -2.91 -28.56 -33.53
CA TRP A 41 -2.95 -27.10 -33.53
C TRP A 41 -1.70 -26.48 -32.87
N TRP A 42 -1.11 -27.12 -31.87
CA TRP A 42 0.13 -26.68 -31.21
C TRP A 42 1.41 -26.83 -32.06
N GLN A 43 1.37 -27.56 -33.18
CA GLN A 43 2.47 -27.75 -34.12
C GLN A 43 2.40 -26.81 -35.33
N HIS A 44 1.33 -26.01 -35.48
CA HIS A 44 1.31 -24.98 -36.50
C HIS A 44 2.37 -23.90 -36.20
N PRO A 45 3.18 -23.48 -37.18
CA PRO A 45 4.30 -22.56 -36.96
C PRO A 45 3.86 -21.23 -36.37
N PHE A 46 2.66 -20.74 -36.74
CA PHE A 46 2.06 -19.53 -36.15
C PHE A 46 1.69 -19.69 -34.67
N ASN A 47 1.20 -20.86 -34.26
CA ASN A 47 0.83 -21.12 -32.88
C ASN A 47 2.08 -21.30 -31.99
N ILE A 48 3.12 -21.96 -32.51
CA ILE A 48 4.42 -22.05 -31.83
C ILE A 48 5.02 -20.66 -31.64
N LEU A 49 5.03 -19.82 -32.69
CA LEU A 49 5.52 -18.44 -32.59
C LEU A 49 4.72 -17.64 -31.56
N THR A 50 3.39 -17.79 -31.54
CA THR A 50 2.50 -17.11 -30.60
C THR A 50 2.77 -17.55 -29.16
N LEU A 51 2.98 -18.86 -28.92
CA LEU A 51 3.33 -19.40 -27.60
C LEU A 51 4.70 -18.90 -27.11
N ILE A 52 5.70 -18.82 -28.00
CA ILE A 52 7.03 -18.30 -27.68
C ILE A 52 6.95 -16.81 -27.30
N VAL A 53 6.25 -16.01 -28.10
CA VAL A 53 6.07 -14.58 -27.81
C VAL A 53 5.32 -14.38 -26.49
N THR A 54 4.25 -15.14 -26.25
CA THR A 54 3.48 -15.06 -25.00
C THR A 54 4.34 -15.44 -23.80
N ALA A 55 5.12 -16.52 -23.90
CA ALA A 55 6.04 -16.93 -22.85
C ALA A 55 7.15 -15.88 -22.60
N ALA A 56 7.66 -15.24 -23.64
CA ALA A 56 8.65 -14.17 -23.53
C ALA A 56 8.07 -12.91 -22.85
N ILE A 57 6.84 -12.52 -23.18
CA ILE A 57 6.15 -11.41 -22.53
C ILE A 57 5.89 -11.74 -21.05
N LEU A 58 5.40 -12.96 -20.75
CA LEU A 58 5.18 -13.40 -19.36
C LEU A 58 6.49 -13.44 -18.57
N ALA A 59 7.57 -13.98 -19.14
CA ALA A 59 8.88 -14.00 -18.51
C ALA A 59 9.44 -12.59 -18.31
N GLY A 60 9.23 -11.67 -19.27
CA GLY A 60 9.59 -10.26 -19.15
C GLY A 60 8.80 -9.54 -18.05
N MET A 61 7.49 -9.80 -17.96
CA MET A 61 6.64 -9.24 -16.89
C MET A 61 7.01 -9.78 -15.51
N VAL A 62 7.28 -11.08 -15.39
CA VAL A 62 7.76 -11.68 -14.13
C VAL A 62 9.15 -11.15 -13.78
N GLY A 63 10.05 -11.04 -14.75
CA GLY A 63 11.39 -10.48 -14.56
C GLY A 63 11.36 -9.00 -14.16
N TRP A 64 10.46 -8.21 -14.75
CA TRP A 64 10.24 -6.82 -14.34
C TRP A 64 9.62 -6.72 -12.95
N MET A 65 8.57 -7.49 -12.65
CA MET A 65 7.94 -7.49 -11.32
C MET A 65 8.91 -7.90 -10.21
N VAL A 66 9.79 -8.89 -10.47
CA VAL A 66 10.84 -9.33 -9.55
C VAL A 66 12.01 -8.32 -9.49
N GLY A 67 12.35 -7.68 -10.61
CA GLY A 67 13.47 -6.73 -10.70
C GLY A 67 13.16 -5.31 -10.21
N ASP A 68 11.90 -4.88 -10.31
CA ASP A 68 11.37 -3.59 -9.86
C ASP A 68 11.09 -3.59 -8.34
N SER A 69 11.03 -4.76 -7.71
CA SER A 69 10.94 -4.94 -6.26
C SER A 69 12.18 -4.42 -5.48
N GLY A 70 13.16 -3.84 -6.19
CA GLY A 70 14.47 -3.45 -5.66
C GLY A 70 14.74 -1.94 -5.59
N SER A 71 13.83 -1.06 -6.01
CA SER A 71 13.95 0.35 -5.63
C SER A 71 13.48 0.48 -4.18
N GLN A 72 14.38 0.20 -3.23
CA GLN A 72 14.19 0.59 -1.84
C GLN A 72 13.83 2.09 -1.85
N ILE A 73 12.69 2.45 -1.26
CA ILE A 73 12.34 3.87 -1.13
C ILE A 73 13.47 4.51 -0.32
N GLU A 74 14.10 5.55 -0.87
CA GLU A 74 15.21 6.24 -0.22
C GLU A 74 14.73 6.80 1.14
N HIS A 75 15.49 6.49 2.18
CA HIS A 75 15.28 6.92 3.55
C HIS A 75 16.61 6.80 4.31
N ASN A 76 16.76 7.58 5.39
CA ASN A 76 17.92 7.60 6.26
C ASN A 76 17.55 7.36 7.73
N GLU A 77 18.52 7.46 8.64
CA GLU A 77 18.31 7.26 10.08
C GLU A 77 17.38 8.30 10.71
N VAL A 78 17.30 9.52 10.14
CA VAL A 78 16.38 10.58 10.57
C VAL A 78 14.96 10.22 10.20
N ASP A 79 14.73 9.70 8.99
CA ASP A 79 13.41 9.22 8.57
C ASP A 79 12.87 8.16 9.54
N VAL A 80 13.70 7.16 9.86
CA VAL A 80 13.30 6.05 10.74
C VAL A 80 13.11 6.54 12.17
N GLY A 81 14.11 7.25 12.71
CA GLY A 81 14.10 7.71 14.09
C GLY A 81 12.95 8.68 14.37
N PHE A 82 12.72 9.65 13.48
CA PHE A 82 11.60 10.57 13.60
C PHE A 82 10.25 9.84 13.64
N LEU A 83 9.99 8.92 12.71
CA LEU A 83 8.72 8.21 12.65
C LEU A 83 8.50 7.28 13.86
N GLN A 84 9.56 6.68 14.39
CA GLN A 84 9.49 5.82 15.57
C GLN A 84 9.18 6.63 16.83
N ASP A 85 9.91 7.72 17.03
CA ASP A 85 9.84 8.55 18.23
C ASP A 85 8.59 9.43 18.22
N MET A 86 8.28 10.09 17.10
CA MET A 86 7.08 10.92 16.96
C MET A 86 5.80 10.08 17.11
N ARG A 87 5.81 8.78 16.78
CA ARG A 87 4.66 7.93 17.10
C ARG A 87 4.39 7.86 18.60
N VAL A 88 5.43 7.62 19.41
CA VAL A 88 5.25 7.49 20.86
C VAL A 88 4.86 8.83 21.46
N HIS A 89 5.43 9.92 20.95
CA HIS A 89 5.05 11.29 21.29
C HIS A 89 3.55 11.53 21.02
N HIS A 90 3.08 11.22 19.81
CA HIS A 90 1.66 11.30 19.42
C HIS A 90 0.75 10.44 20.30
N GLU A 91 1.19 9.24 20.70
CA GLU A 91 0.42 8.36 21.58
C GLU A 91 0.13 9.02 22.95
N GLN A 92 1.07 9.81 23.48
CA GLN A 92 0.84 10.56 24.72
C GLN A 92 -0.10 11.77 24.53
N ALA A 93 -0.01 12.50 23.42
CA ALA A 93 -0.98 13.56 23.10
C ALA A 93 -2.43 13.02 23.02
N VAL A 94 -2.59 11.84 22.41
CA VAL A 94 -3.88 11.12 22.37
C VAL A 94 -4.33 10.74 23.79
N LEU A 95 -3.43 10.24 24.63
CA LEU A 95 -3.73 9.88 26.02
C LEU A 95 -4.19 11.10 26.83
N MET A 96 -3.43 12.20 26.84
CA MET A 96 -3.77 13.44 27.54
C MET A 96 -5.15 13.95 27.11
N SER A 97 -5.42 13.95 25.80
CA SER A 97 -6.69 14.38 25.25
C SER A 97 -7.86 13.47 25.66
N ILE A 98 -7.64 12.17 25.78
CA ILE A 98 -8.66 11.24 26.29
C ILE A 98 -8.91 11.46 27.79
N ILE A 99 -7.87 11.65 28.58
CA ILE A 99 -7.97 11.97 30.02
C ILE A 99 -8.82 13.23 30.19
N TYR A 100 -8.40 14.34 29.59
CA TYR A 100 -9.06 15.64 29.70
C TYR A 100 -10.53 15.60 29.29
N ARG A 101 -10.85 14.91 28.18
CA ARG A 101 -12.24 14.80 27.69
C ARG A 101 -13.19 14.08 28.65
N ASN A 102 -12.68 13.24 29.54
CA ASN A 102 -13.47 12.51 30.52
C ASN A 102 -13.65 13.27 31.84
N LEU A 103 -12.99 14.41 32.01
CA LEU A 103 -13.10 15.24 33.19
C LEU A 103 -14.44 16.01 33.22
N PRO A 104 -15.00 16.25 34.41
CA PRO A 104 -16.23 17.01 34.56
C PRO A 104 -15.98 18.51 34.45
N GLU A 105 -17.01 19.24 34.03
CA GLU A 105 -17.09 20.72 34.08
C GLU A 105 -16.03 21.48 33.27
N THR A 106 -15.32 20.82 32.34
CA THR A 106 -14.31 21.43 31.45
C THR A 106 -14.91 22.20 30.27
N ASP A 107 -14.13 23.12 29.70
CA ASP A 107 -14.55 24.00 28.61
C ASP A 107 -14.98 23.22 27.33
N PRO A 108 -16.18 23.47 26.76
CA PRO A 108 -16.65 22.78 25.56
C PRO A 108 -15.80 23.01 24.29
N GLY A 109 -15.16 24.17 24.17
CA GLY A 109 -14.24 24.51 23.08
C GLY A 109 -12.97 23.68 23.16
N LEU A 110 -12.30 23.67 24.31
CA LEU A 110 -11.12 22.85 24.55
C LEU A 110 -11.43 21.34 24.42
N ARG A 111 -12.62 20.88 24.83
CA ARG A 111 -13.06 19.50 24.57
C ARG A 111 -13.24 19.18 23.08
N THR A 112 -13.43 20.20 22.25
CA THR A 112 -13.46 20.06 20.79
C THR A 112 -12.04 19.94 20.24
N VAL A 113 -11.12 20.80 20.68
CA VAL A 113 -9.69 20.70 20.35
C VAL A 113 -9.14 19.33 20.73
N ALA A 114 -9.37 18.86 21.96
CA ALA A 114 -8.95 17.52 22.39
C ALA A 114 -9.51 16.38 21.50
N ARG A 115 -10.70 16.53 20.89
CA ARG A 115 -11.22 15.53 19.93
C ARG A 115 -10.50 15.60 18.59
N GLN A 116 -10.14 16.80 18.15
CA GLN A 116 -9.38 17.02 16.93
C GLN A 116 -7.98 16.43 17.08
N ILE A 117 -7.28 16.72 18.19
CA ILE A 117 -5.98 16.13 18.53
C ILE A 117 -6.07 14.60 18.49
N VAL A 118 -7.02 13.98 19.21
CA VAL A 118 -7.21 12.51 19.15
C VAL A 118 -7.37 12.01 17.72
N THR A 119 -8.11 12.72 16.87
CA THR A 119 -8.36 12.27 15.50
C THR A 119 -7.15 12.45 14.59
N GLY A 120 -6.53 13.64 14.60
CA GLY A 120 -5.38 13.99 13.76
C GLY A 120 -4.17 13.14 14.11
N GLN A 121 -3.82 13.09 15.39
CA GLN A 121 -2.66 12.36 15.90
C GLN A 121 -2.78 10.84 15.62
N ASN A 122 -3.97 10.24 15.75
CA ASN A 122 -4.18 8.83 15.37
C ASN A 122 -4.03 8.56 13.85
N ILE A 123 -4.47 9.50 13.01
CA ILE A 123 -4.27 9.38 11.55
C ILE A 123 -2.77 9.42 11.24
N GLU A 124 -2.03 10.33 11.88
CA GLU A 124 -0.58 10.46 11.71
C GLU A 124 0.18 9.24 12.24
N ILE A 125 -0.17 8.69 13.41
CA ILE A 125 0.34 7.41 13.92
C ILE A 125 0.20 6.31 12.85
N GLY A 126 -0.98 6.19 12.23
CA GLY A 126 -1.22 5.21 11.18
C GLY A 126 -0.33 5.41 9.96
N ARG A 127 -0.09 6.67 9.55
CA ARG A 127 0.81 6.99 8.43
C ARG A 127 2.27 6.69 8.77
N MET A 128 2.73 7.03 9.98
CA MET A 128 4.10 6.73 10.41
C MET A 128 4.37 5.22 10.42
N ILE A 129 3.44 4.42 10.94
CA ILE A 129 3.53 2.95 10.91
C ILE A 129 3.57 2.43 9.47
N GLN A 130 2.77 3.02 8.57
CA GLN A 130 2.75 2.62 7.17
C GLN A 130 4.06 2.98 6.46
N LEU A 131 4.64 4.15 6.71
CA LEU A 131 5.93 4.56 6.14
C LEU A 131 7.06 3.64 6.60
N LEU A 132 7.18 3.39 7.91
CA LEU A 132 8.16 2.45 8.47
C LEU A 132 8.02 1.06 7.83
N ARG A 133 6.79 0.56 7.67
CA ARG A 133 6.55 -0.71 6.97
C ARG A 133 6.99 -0.67 5.51
N THR A 134 6.74 0.43 4.81
CA THR A 134 7.15 0.62 3.41
C THR A 134 8.67 0.63 3.28
N PHE A 135 9.38 1.21 4.26
CA PHE A 135 10.84 1.21 4.34
C PHE A 135 11.43 -0.16 4.72
N GLY A 136 10.61 -1.08 5.24
CA GLY A 136 11.05 -2.37 5.76
C GLY A 136 11.64 -2.29 7.16
N GLU A 137 11.37 -1.20 7.88
CA GLU A 137 11.93 -0.89 9.19
C GLU A 137 10.98 -1.29 10.33
N PRO A 138 11.52 -1.61 11.53
CA PRO A 138 10.71 -1.83 12.71
C PRO A 138 9.86 -0.61 13.04
N SER A 139 8.62 -0.84 13.46
CA SER A 139 7.77 0.26 13.86
C SER A 139 8.22 0.86 15.19
N VAL A 140 8.78 0.08 16.11
CA VAL A 140 9.23 0.53 17.43
C VAL A 140 10.75 0.55 17.48
N ASN A 141 11.29 1.49 18.24
CA ASN A 141 12.69 1.45 18.63
C ASN A 141 12.86 0.39 19.74
N GLU A 142 13.59 -0.69 19.42
CA GLU A 142 13.75 -1.83 20.34
C GLU A 142 14.78 -1.58 21.45
N ASP A 143 15.65 -0.59 21.28
CA ASP A 143 16.74 -0.29 22.21
C ASP A 143 16.30 0.58 23.39
N GLY A 144 15.05 1.08 23.37
CA GLY A 144 14.48 1.91 24.44
C GLY A 144 15.12 3.29 24.56
N THR A 145 15.94 3.71 23.60
CA THR A 145 16.61 5.01 23.57
C THR A 145 16.06 5.83 22.40
N ALA A 146 15.37 6.93 22.69
CA ALA A 146 14.85 7.86 21.70
C ALA A 146 15.90 8.93 21.33
N MET A 147 15.59 9.73 20.30
CA MET A 147 16.26 10.98 19.95
C MET A 147 17.72 10.86 19.50
N THR A 148 18.20 9.62 19.29
CA THR A 148 19.56 9.34 18.78
C THR A 148 19.81 9.95 17.41
N TRP A 149 18.78 9.98 16.55
CA TRP A 149 18.78 10.59 15.22
C TRP A 149 18.94 12.12 15.24
N MET A 150 18.65 12.77 16.39
CA MET A 150 18.93 14.19 16.63
C MET A 150 20.27 14.44 17.33
N GLY A 151 21.04 13.39 17.61
CA GLY A 151 22.29 13.47 18.37
C GLY A 151 22.10 13.72 19.87
N MET A 152 20.90 13.50 20.40
CA MET A 152 20.55 13.73 21.81
C MET A 152 19.82 12.52 22.39
N ALA A 153 20.55 11.44 22.72
CA ALA A 153 19.93 10.25 23.31
C ALA A 153 19.15 10.57 24.59
N ALA A 154 17.90 10.11 24.65
CA ALA A 154 17.01 10.24 25.79
C ALA A 154 16.25 8.93 26.03
N ASP A 155 15.71 8.75 27.23
CA ASP A 155 14.70 7.71 27.46
C ASP A 155 13.43 8.07 26.67
N VAL A 156 12.67 7.05 26.23
CA VAL A 156 11.48 7.24 25.38
C VAL A 156 10.41 8.11 26.05
N ASP A 157 10.29 8.04 27.36
CA ASP A 157 9.36 8.85 28.17
C ASP A 157 9.89 10.27 28.47
N ALA A 158 11.14 10.57 28.10
CA ALA A 158 11.81 11.84 28.34
C ALA A 158 12.12 12.61 27.04
N MET A 159 11.39 12.33 25.96
CA MET A 159 11.46 13.14 24.74
C MET A 159 11.00 14.58 25.02
N PRO A 160 11.43 15.56 24.21
CA PRO A 160 11.04 16.96 24.39
C PRO A 160 9.52 17.14 24.52
N GLY A 161 9.08 17.82 25.57
CA GLY A 161 7.67 18.13 25.81
C GLY A 161 6.80 16.98 26.33
N MET A 162 7.36 15.78 26.54
CA MET A 162 6.59 14.69 27.15
C MET A 162 6.16 15.07 28.56
N ALA A 163 4.88 14.88 28.86
CA ALA A 163 4.34 14.97 30.21
C ALA A 163 4.82 13.76 31.02
N THR A 164 5.16 14.00 32.27
CA THR A 164 5.52 12.97 33.24
C THR A 164 4.29 12.20 33.71
N ASP A 165 4.50 10.98 34.24
CA ASP A 165 3.43 10.19 34.85
C ASP A 165 2.70 10.96 35.97
N ASP A 166 3.42 11.75 36.77
CA ASP A 166 2.84 12.57 37.85
C ASP A 166 1.93 13.68 37.31
N GLU A 167 2.30 14.31 36.19
CA GLU A 167 1.49 15.34 35.52
C GLU A 167 0.23 14.75 34.87
N LEU A 168 0.34 13.57 34.23
CA LEU A 168 -0.81 12.84 33.70
C LEU A 168 -1.78 12.44 34.81
N ASP A 169 -1.25 11.97 35.93
CA ASP A 169 -2.01 11.64 37.14
C ASP A 169 -2.68 12.86 37.77
N GLN A 170 -2.00 14.01 37.76
CA GLN A 170 -2.54 15.28 38.23
C GLN A 170 -3.71 15.72 37.35
N LEU A 171 -3.52 15.76 36.02
CA LEU A 171 -4.56 16.10 35.05
C LEU A 171 -5.81 15.23 35.26
N GLY A 172 -5.64 13.92 35.44
CA GLY A 172 -6.74 12.98 35.66
C GLY A 172 -7.56 13.18 36.94
N ARG A 173 -7.14 14.06 37.84
CA ARG A 173 -7.80 14.34 39.14
C ARG A 173 -8.45 15.73 39.20
N LEU A 174 -8.20 16.60 38.22
CA LEU A 174 -8.73 17.95 38.16
C LEU A 174 -10.13 18.00 37.52
N ALA A 175 -10.76 19.17 37.59
CA ALA A 175 -12.05 19.47 36.99
C ALA A 175 -12.16 20.97 36.70
N GLY A 176 -13.04 21.35 35.78
CA GLY A 176 -13.27 22.74 35.42
C GLY A 176 -12.00 23.48 35.01
N THR A 177 -11.91 24.76 35.33
CA THR A 177 -10.82 25.66 34.92
C THR A 177 -9.43 25.14 35.30
N ASP A 178 -9.26 24.54 36.48
CA ASP A 178 -7.95 23.98 36.87
C ASP A 178 -7.50 22.86 35.92
N ALA A 179 -8.44 22.05 35.42
CA ALA A 179 -8.14 21.01 34.42
C ALA A 179 -7.89 21.61 33.04
N ASP A 180 -8.62 22.66 32.67
CA ASP A 180 -8.48 23.38 31.40
C ASP A 180 -7.08 24.02 31.32
N GLU A 181 -6.66 24.75 32.35
CA GLU A 181 -5.34 25.37 32.45
C GLU A 181 -4.22 24.34 32.34
N LEU A 182 -4.28 23.25 33.13
CA LEU A 182 -3.23 22.22 33.09
C LEU A 182 -3.21 21.46 31.75
N PHE A 183 -4.36 21.19 31.14
CA PHE A 183 -4.39 20.56 29.83
C PHE A 183 -3.73 21.42 28.76
N VAL A 184 -4.04 22.72 28.72
CA VAL A 184 -3.44 23.65 27.77
C VAL A 184 -1.94 23.81 28.03
N GLU A 185 -1.51 23.90 29.29
CA GLU A 185 -0.09 23.97 29.66
C GLU A 185 0.67 22.74 29.12
N LEU A 186 0.25 21.53 29.52
CA LEU A 186 0.91 20.29 29.12
C LEU A 186 0.87 20.08 27.61
N MET A 187 -0.27 20.29 26.96
CA MET A 187 -0.38 20.10 25.52
C MET A 187 0.42 21.15 24.73
N THR A 188 0.58 22.37 25.27
CA THR A 188 1.44 23.40 24.65
C THR A 188 2.89 22.99 24.72
N GLU A 189 3.40 22.58 25.88
CA GLU A 189 4.78 22.11 26.01
C GLU A 189 5.04 20.88 25.14
N HIS A 190 4.10 19.95 25.13
CA HIS A 190 4.13 18.76 24.29
C HIS A 190 4.21 19.14 22.82
N HIS A 191 3.31 19.99 22.32
CA HIS A 191 3.34 20.43 20.92
C HIS A 191 4.62 21.18 20.54
N LEU A 192 5.17 22.01 21.43
CA LEU A 192 6.45 22.68 21.16
C LEU A 192 7.60 21.66 21.02
N GLY A 193 7.65 20.64 21.88
CA GLY A 193 8.60 19.54 21.74
C GLY A 193 8.42 18.78 20.43
N GLY A 194 7.17 18.52 20.04
CA GLY A 194 6.83 17.89 18.76
C GLY A 194 7.23 18.73 17.54
N VAL A 195 7.10 20.06 17.62
CA VAL A 195 7.54 21.01 16.59
C VAL A 195 9.06 20.96 16.46
N ASP A 196 9.82 20.99 17.56
CA ASP A 196 11.29 20.92 17.51
C ASP A 196 11.79 19.64 16.80
N MET A 197 11.15 18.50 17.11
CA MET A 197 11.43 17.22 16.45
C MET A 197 11.10 17.27 14.94
N ALA A 198 9.93 17.82 14.60
CA ALA A 198 9.48 17.92 13.23
C ALA A 198 10.34 18.86 12.39
N GLU A 199 10.76 20.01 12.94
CA GLU A 199 11.65 20.94 12.25
C GLU A 199 13.02 20.30 11.93
N PHE A 200 13.58 19.53 12.88
CA PHE A 200 14.81 18.78 12.60
C PHE A 200 14.61 17.77 11.46
N ALA A 201 13.49 17.04 11.46
CA ALA A 201 13.18 16.10 10.39
C ALA A 201 13.03 16.82 9.04
N VAL A 202 12.37 17.98 8.98
CA VAL A 202 12.27 18.80 7.76
C VAL A 202 13.65 19.18 7.21
N GLU A 203 14.63 19.40 8.07
CA GLU A 203 16.00 19.75 7.65
C GLU A 203 16.87 18.57 7.24
N ARG A 204 16.62 17.36 7.78
CA ARG A 204 17.60 16.25 7.76
C ARG A 204 17.05 14.91 7.26
N ALA A 205 15.74 14.75 7.17
CA ALA A 205 15.12 13.58 6.55
C ALA A 205 15.47 13.53 5.05
N ASP A 206 15.61 12.32 4.52
CA ASP A 206 15.91 12.09 3.10
C ASP A 206 14.64 11.84 2.29
N ASN A 207 13.60 11.29 2.94
CA ASN A 207 12.35 10.96 2.27
C ASN A 207 11.39 12.16 2.15
N ASP A 208 11.01 12.52 0.92
CA ASP A 208 10.08 13.64 0.66
C ASP A 208 8.73 13.51 1.38
N GLU A 209 8.21 12.29 1.57
CA GLU A 209 6.93 12.07 2.28
C GLU A 209 7.10 12.32 3.79
N VAL A 210 8.24 11.95 4.36
CA VAL A 210 8.58 12.26 5.76
C VAL A 210 8.76 13.75 5.97
N VAL A 211 9.50 14.44 5.08
CA VAL A 211 9.68 15.90 5.13
C VAL A 211 8.33 16.62 5.04
N ALA A 212 7.46 16.19 4.12
CA ALA A 212 6.13 16.78 3.96
C ALA A 212 5.23 16.54 5.20
N MET A 213 5.29 15.34 5.76
CA MET A 213 4.56 14.99 6.98
C MET A 213 5.03 15.83 8.16
N ALA A 214 6.34 15.90 8.42
CA ALA A 214 6.92 16.66 9.51
C ALA A 214 6.55 18.15 9.43
N ARG A 215 6.63 18.75 8.23
CA ARG A 215 6.19 20.14 8.02
C ARG A 215 4.70 20.33 8.36
N GLY A 216 3.85 19.41 7.90
CA GLY A 216 2.42 19.45 8.19
C GLY A 216 2.12 19.33 9.69
N MET A 217 2.84 18.46 10.40
CA MET A 217 2.73 18.30 11.85
C MET A 217 3.13 19.58 12.59
N ALA A 218 4.25 20.22 12.22
CA ALA A 218 4.69 21.46 12.85
C ALA A 218 3.65 22.60 12.66
N GLU A 219 3.13 22.75 11.44
CA GLU A 219 2.10 23.74 11.12
C GLU A 219 0.79 23.49 11.90
N ALA A 220 0.35 22.23 11.98
CA ALA A 220 -0.85 21.86 12.71
C ALA A 220 -0.71 22.10 14.22
N GLN A 221 0.40 21.64 14.82
CA GLN A 221 0.64 21.78 16.26
C GLN A 221 0.74 23.25 16.69
N LEU A 222 1.36 24.11 15.88
CA LEU A 222 1.39 25.56 16.14
C LEU A 222 -0.01 26.20 16.07
N ALA A 223 -0.86 25.74 15.15
CA ALA A 223 -2.24 26.21 15.05
C ALA A 223 -3.07 25.74 16.27
N GLU A 224 -2.90 24.49 16.70
CA GLU A 224 -3.55 23.92 17.88
C GLU A 224 -3.15 24.66 19.17
N ILE A 225 -1.88 25.02 19.34
CA ILE A 225 -1.42 25.88 20.45
C ILE A 225 -2.18 27.23 20.45
N GLY A 226 -2.29 27.86 19.29
CA GLY A 226 -3.00 29.14 19.14
C GLY A 226 -4.47 29.03 19.52
N GLU A 227 -5.16 28.00 19.03
CA GLU A 227 -6.58 27.75 19.33
C GLU A 227 -6.80 27.47 20.82
N MET A 228 -5.96 26.64 21.45
CA MET A 228 -6.08 26.37 22.89
C MET A 228 -5.84 27.62 23.75
N THR A 229 -4.84 28.43 23.39
CA THR A 229 -4.54 29.66 24.13
C THR A 229 -5.68 30.68 24.01
N GLU A 230 -6.24 30.85 22.81
CA GLU A 230 -7.39 31.74 22.60
C GLU A 230 -8.60 31.29 23.43
N LEU A 231 -8.91 29.99 23.45
CA LEU A 231 -10.02 29.45 24.23
C LEU A 231 -9.83 29.57 25.75
N LEU A 232 -8.59 29.50 26.23
CA LEU A 232 -8.28 29.63 27.66
C LEU A 232 -8.43 31.09 28.17
N ASP A 233 -8.21 32.06 27.28
CA ASP A 233 -8.29 33.49 27.58
C ASP A 233 -9.73 34.08 27.54
N GLU A 234 -10.73 33.30 27.09
CA GLU A 234 -12.16 33.70 26.97
C GLU A 234 -12.95 33.65 28.29
#